data_AF-A0AAT9L410-F1
#
_entry.id   AF-A0AAT9L410-F1
#
_cell.length_a   1.000
_cell.length_b   1.000
_cell.length_c   1.000
_cell.angle_alpha   90.00
_cell.angle_beta   90.00
_cell.angle_gamma   90.00
#
_symmetry.space_group_name_H-M   'P 1'
#
loop_
_entity.id
_entity.type
_entity.pdbx_description
1 polymer ?
#
loop_
_entity_poly.entity_id
_entity_poly.type
_entity_poly.pdbx_seq_one_letter_code
_entity_poly.pdbx_strand_id
1 'polypeptide(L)'
;MRGPKHFEHSVRKGIKLADYERELGADAQALRVLFPAGPARLWGSTPAAPKKSEKTTALAGRRVGDEVLFYADKKFVARARILGLFRNRALAKAIWGVDENGRTWEHMMALGDVDEFGVPAEPLLERLGIPVPLRSLTLVGADRRHRFLDMVNPSESARAARPEPSPDVEAGTVPRKEDVLRALSALKTHVKDRRPSRHKPITLLWAIGRLATERGRERNRLVEWQTFREEVGPLLRDFGHPDSRVTPEYPFWHLRSSGLWDVEGIDTQGTAPTPSRLTAAGASAGFSKDAARVLRRSLARAEAIGLICSRHLPDVDREALLERVGLSGYASASGDLPGREGSATRRLRTSFRPDRDSRLVERIKEMYAHACQVCGSRVETMYSHYSEAAHIRGLGGPHLGPDQLSNLLCLCPNHHVEFDRLAIYIDEDWTVRRNSTGAVEYQLKRHAEHVIEQDHVRYHRALCGRR
;
A
#
# COMPACT_ATOMS: atom_id res chain seq x y z
N MET A 1 -17.07 -4.26 -34.22
CA MET A 1 -16.17 -4.34 -33.04
C MET A 1 -16.42 -3.17 -32.11
N ARG A 2 -17.00 -3.41 -30.93
CA ARG A 2 -17.30 -2.34 -29.95
C ARG A 2 -16.27 -2.21 -28.82
N GLY A 3 -15.40 -3.21 -28.67
CA GLY A 3 -14.37 -3.29 -27.62
C GLY A 3 -13.48 -2.05 -27.50
N PRO A 4 -12.81 -1.60 -28.58
CA PRO A 4 -11.94 -0.41 -28.51
C PRO A 4 -12.69 0.86 -28.10
N LYS A 5 -13.92 1.06 -28.62
CA LYS A 5 -14.77 2.21 -28.26
C LYS A 5 -15.21 2.16 -26.79
N HIS A 6 -15.58 0.97 -26.30
CA HIS A 6 -15.95 0.80 -24.89
C HIS A 6 -14.74 1.03 -23.97
N PHE A 7 -13.55 0.57 -24.39
CA PHE A 7 -12.32 0.70 -23.59
C PHE A 7 -11.96 2.18 -23.47
N GLU A 8 -11.97 2.90 -24.59
CA GLU A 8 -11.76 4.34 -24.61
C GLU A 8 -12.73 5.10 -23.68
N HIS A 9 -14.03 4.77 -23.78
CA HIS A 9 -15.07 5.47 -23.04
C HIS A 9 -15.06 5.17 -21.53
N SER A 10 -15.13 3.90 -21.17
CA SER A 10 -15.42 3.47 -19.79
C SER A 10 -14.18 3.02 -19.00
N VAL A 11 -13.06 2.74 -19.67
CA VAL A 11 -11.81 2.32 -19.00
C VAL A 11 -10.76 3.43 -19.04
N ARG A 12 -10.47 4.02 -20.21
CA ARG A 12 -9.43 5.08 -20.36
C ARG A 12 -9.92 6.44 -19.88
N LYS A 13 -11.06 6.92 -20.37
CA LYS A 13 -11.68 8.17 -19.90
C LYS A 13 -12.42 7.98 -18.57
N GLY A 14 -13.07 6.83 -18.42
CA GLY A 14 -13.97 6.55 -17.30
C GLY A 14 -15.25 7.38 -17.38
N ILE A 15 -16.23 7.04 -16.55
CA ILE A 15 -17.57 7.65 -16.57
C ILE A 15 -17.85 8.44 -15.29
N LYS A 16 -18.73 9.43 -15.35
CA LYS A 16 -19.24 10.09 -14.14
C LYS A 16 -20.46 9.33 -13.65
N LEU A 17 -20.42 8.84 -12.41
CA LEU A 17 -21.53 8.09 -11.82
C LEU A 17 -22.82 8.92 -11.73
N ALA A 18 -22.69 10.25 -11.57
CA ALA A 18 -23.83 11.17 -11.55
C ALA A 18 -24.65 11.17 -12.85
N ASP A 19 -24.06 10.80 -13.98
CA ASP A 19 -24.75 10.75 -15.27
C ASP A 19 -25.68 9.52 -15.40
N TYR A 20 -25.60 8.58 -14.45
CA TYR A 20 -26.30 7.28 -14.47
C TYR A 20 -27.08 6.99 -13.18
N GLU A 21 -27.48 8.01 -12.42
CA GLU A 21 -28.09 7.81 -11.09
C GLU A 21 -29.34 6.93 -11.09
N ARG A 22 -30.13 6.98 -12.17
CA ARG A 22 -31.35 6.18 -12.31
C ARG A 22 -31.03 4.70 -12.52
N GLU A 23 -29.90 4.40 -13.16
CA GLU A 23 -29.48 3.06 -13.56
C GLU A 23 -28.55 2.39 -12.54
N LEU A 24 -27.91 3.17 -11.65
CA LEU A 24 -27.01 2.66 -10.62
C LEU A 24 -27.74 1.75 -9.61
N GLY A 25 -28.99 2.09 -9.24
CA GLY A 25 -29.79 1.29 -8.31
C GLY A 25 -29.05 0.94 -7.01
N ALA A 26 -29.07 -0.35 -6.63
CA ALA A 26 -28.40 -0.84 -5.42
C ALA A 26 -26.86 -0.72 -5.46
N ASP A 27 -26.25 -0.61 -6.63
CA ASP A 27 -24.80 -0.51 -6.79
C ASP A 27 -24.28 0.93 -6.56
N ALA A 28 -25.17 1.92 -6.48
CA ALA A 28 -24.81 3.34 -6.39
C ALA A 28 -23.86 3.64 -5.23
N GLN A 29 -24.16 3.12 -4.04
CA GLN A 29 -23.35 3.36 -2.85
C GLN A 29 -21.98 2.71 -2.97
N ALA A 30 -21.92 1.45 -3.42
CA ALA A 30 -20.66 0.73 -3.60
C ALA A 30 -19.75 1.43 -4.62
N LEU A 31 -20.31 1.85 -5.75
CA LEU A 31 -19.55 2.56 -6.79
C LEU A 31 -19.10 3.96 -6.34
N ARG A 32 -19.90 4.70 -5.57
CA ARG A 32 -19.49 6.00 -5.01
C ARG A 32 -18.36 5.85 -3.99
N VAL A 33 -18.32 4.76 -3.22
CA VAL A 33 -17.21 4.48 -2.31
C VAL A 33 -15.93 4.11 -3.08
N LEU A 34 -16.05 3.32 -4.16
CA LEU A 34 -14.91 2.98 -5.01
C LEU A 34 -14.37 4.19 -5.79
N PHE A 35 -15.25 5.13 -6.15
CA PHE A 35 -14.93 6.31 -6.96
C PHE A 35 -15.47 7.61 -6.32
N PRO A 36 -14.89 8.07 -5.18
CA PRO A 36 -15.46 9.16 -4.39
C PRO A 36 -15.30 10.56 -5.01
N ALA A 37 -14.32 10.77 -5.89
CA ALA A 37 -14.03 12.07 -6.52
C ALA A 37 -13.46 11.96 -7.94
N GLY A 38 -13.54 10.78 -8.57
CA GLY A 38 -12.90 10.49 -9.86
C GLY A 38 -13.82 9.76 -10.83
N PRO A 39 -13.43 9.67 -12.12
CA PRO A 39 -14.21 8.93 -13.11
C PRO A 39 -14.21 7.44 -12.76
N ALA A 40 -15.39 6.83 -12.72
CA ALA A 40 -15.54 5.40 -12.50
C ALA A 40 -15.05 4.65 -13.73
N ARG A 41 -14.08 3.74 -13.53
CA ARG A 41 -13.56 2.89 -14.59
C ARG A 41 -14.28 1.56 -14.53
N LEU A 42 -15.07 1.27 -15.56
CA LEU A 42 -15.92 0.09 -15.61
C LEU A 42 -15.59 -0.73 -16.85
N TRP A 43 -15.63 -2.05 -16.72
CA TRP A 43 -15.59 -2.96 -17.84
C TRP A 43 -16.62 -4.06 -17.64
N GLY A 44 -17.21 -4.54 -18.73
CA GLY A 44 -18.27 -5.53 -18.66
C GLY A 44 -18.07 -6.66 -19.64
N SER A 45 -18.78 -7.76 -19.39
CA SER A 45 -18.85 -8.92 -20.27
C SER A 45 -20.29 -9.32 -20.49
N THR A 46 -20.63 -9.70 -21.72
CA THR A 46 -21.95 -10.27 -22.01
C THR A 46 -22.12 -11.62 -21.32
N PRO A 47 -23.35 -12.07 -21.04
CA PRO A 47 -23.59 -13.41 -20.51
C PRO A 47 -22.92 -14.50 -21.37
N ALA A 48 -22.48 -15.58 -20.73
CA ALA A 48 -21.96 -16.73 -21.44
C ALA A 48 -23.10 -17.51 -22.11
N ALA A 49 -22.79 -18.23 -23.20
CA ALA A 49 -23.71 -19.22 -23.76
C ALA A 49 -23.94 -20.36 -22.75
N PRO A 50 -25.06 -21.10 -22.81
CA PRO A 50 -25.41 -22.13 -21.82
C PRO A 50 -24.45 -23.34 -21.79
N LYS A 51 -23.53 -23.47 -22.76
CA LYS A 51 -22.47 -24.48 -22.73
C LYS A 51 -21.30 -24.05 -21.84
N LYS A 52 -20.71 -24.99 -21.10
CA LYS A 52 -19.48 -24.78 -20.30
C LYS A 52 -18.38 -24.23 -21.23
N SER A 53 -17.98 -22.97 -21.02
CA SER A 53 -16.96 -22.28 -21.82
C SER A 53 -15.91 -21.63 -20.91
N GLU A 54 -14.74 -21.28 -21.46
CA GLU A 54 -13.71 -20.52 -20.74
C GLU A 54 -14.29 -19.24 -20.14
N LYS A 55 -15.16 -18.56 -20.89
CA LYS A 55 -15.88 -17.37 -20.44
C LYS A 55 -16.79 -17.66 -19.25
N THR A 56 -17.51 -18.78 -19.24
CA THR A 56 -18.35 -19.19 -18.10
C THR A 56 -17.49 -19.39 -16.85
N THR A 57 -16.34 -20.06 -17.02
CA THR A 57 -15.38 -20.31 -15.93
C THR A 57 -14.77 -19.01 -15.42
N ALA A 58 -14.37 -18.11 -16.32
CA ALA A 58 -13.79 -16.83 -15.96
C ALA A 58 -14.81 -15.90 -15.31
N LEU A 59 -16.06 -15.92 -15.76
CA LEU A 59 -17.10 -15.14 -15.14
C LEU A 59 -17.46 -15.66 -13.73
N ALA A 60 -17.40 -16.96 -13.48
CA ALA A 60 -17.64 -17.53 -12.16
C ALA A 60 -16.43 -17.41 -11.23
N GLY A 61 -15.21 -17.47 -11.78
CA GLY A 61 -13.98 -17.54 -11.01
C GLY A 61 -13.26 -16.21 -10.74
N ARG A 62 -13.66 -15.12 -11.42
CA ARG A 62 -13.09 -13.79 -11.19
C ARG A 62 -13.39 -13.28 -9.78
N ARG A 63 -12.43 -12.60 -9.16
CA ARG A 63 -12.51 -12.05 -7.80
C ARG A 63 -12.09 -10.60 -7.76
N VAL A 64 -12.54 -9.88 -6.74
CA VAL A 64 -11.98 -8.57 -6.42
C VAL A 64 -10.50 -8.77 -6.07
N GLY A 65 -9.64 -7.91 -6.61
CA GLY A 65 -8.20 -8.00 -6.44
C GLY A 65 -7.47 -8.67 -7.60
N ASP A 66 -8.16 -9.40 -8.47
CA ASP A 66 -7.57 -9.99 -9.68
C ASP A 66 -7.04 -8.91 -10.62
N GLU A 67 -6.01 -9.25 -11.39
CA GLU A 67 -5.47 -8.40 -12.47
C GLU A 67 -6.17 -8.75 -13.79
N VAL A 68 -6.70 -7.73 -14.46
CA VAL A 68 -7.32 -7.83 -15.77
C VAL A 68 -6.34 -7.31 -16.80
N LEU A 69 -6.04 -8.12 -17.80
CA LEU A 69 -5.24 -7.75 -18.96
C LEU A 69 -6.14 -7.48 -20.15
N PHE A 70 -5.94 -6.34 -20.79
CA PHE A 70 -6.66 -5.95 -21.99
C PHE A 70 -5.87 -6.36 -23.22
N TYR A 71 -6.52 -7.08 -24.12
CA TYR A 71 -5.94 -7.57 -25.36
C TYR A 71 -6.66 -6.94 -26.57
N ALA A 72 -5.90 -6.31 -27.45
CA ALA A 72 -6.36 -5.75 -28.71
C ALA A 72 -5.24 -5.80 -29.76
N ASP A 73 -5.58 -6.00 -31.03
CA ASP A 73 -4.64 -5.99 -32.16
C ASP A 73 -3.37 -6.86 -31.93
N LYS A 74 -3.59 -8.10 -31.43
CA LYS A 74 -2.55 -9.08 -31.11
C LYS A 74 -1.58 -8.66 -29.98
N LYS A 75 -1.89 -7.60 -29.24
CA LYS A 75 -1.07 -7.08 -28.13
C LYS A 75 -1.87 -7.00 -26.85
N PHE A 76 -1.18 -7.16 -25.73
CA PHE A 76 -1.68 -6.66 -24.45
C PHE A 76 -1.45 -5.15 -24.42
N VAL A 77 -2.54 -4.41 -24.19
CA VAL A 77 -2.60 -2.95 -24.31
C VAL A 77 -2.72 -2.24 -22.96
N ALA A 78 -3.21 -2.95 -21.94
CA ALA A 78 -3.33 -2.40 -20.59
C ALA A 78 -3.49 -3.50 -19.53
N ARG A 79 -3.26 -3.14 -18.28
CA ARG A 79 -3.67 -3.91 -17.10
C ARG A 79 -4.41 -3.03 -16.10
N ALA A 80 -5.32 -3.63 -15.33
CA ALA A 80 -5.99 -2.96 -14.22
C ALA A 80 -6.37 -3.99 -13.13
N ARG A 81 -6.52 -3.53 -11.90
CA ARG A 81 -6.99 -4.38 -10.79
C ARG A 81 -8.52 -4.31 -10.64
N ILE A 82 -9.18 -5.43 -10.40
CA ILE A 82 -10.61 -5.46 -10.10
C ILE A 82 -10.83 -4.90 -8.69
N LEU A 83 -11.64 -3.85 -8.55
CA LEU A 83 -12.05 -3.26 -7.28
C LEU A 83 -13.44 -3.70 -6.82
N GLY A 84 -14.29 -4.11 -7.76
CA GLY A 84 -15.65 -4.53 -7.48
C GLY A 84 -16.22 -5.38 -8.60
N LEU A 85 -17.09 -6.32 -8.23
CA LEU A 85 -17.78 -7.20 -9.15
C LEU A 85 -19.28 -7.10 -8.90
N PHE A 86 -20.04 -6.87 -9.95
CA PHE A 86 -21.49 -6.72 -9.83
C PHE A 86 -22.18 -7.08 -11.14
N ARG A 87 -23.50 -7.27 -11.08
CA ARG A 87 -24.33 -7.52 -12.26
C ARG A 87 -25.39 -6.45 -12.37
N ASN A 88 -25.24 -5.55 -13.34
CA ASN A 88 -26.17 -4.45 -13.55
C ASN A 88 -26.49 -4.26 -15.03
N ARG A 89 -27.63 -4.82 -15.44
CA ARG A 89 -28.10 -4.78 -16.84
C ARG A 89 -28.52 -3.38 -17.27
N ALA A 90 -29.16 -2.61 -16.37
CA ALA A 90 -29.65 -1.26 -16.68
C ALA A 90 -28.47 -0.32 -16.96
N LEU A 91 -27.48 -0.32 -16.05
CA LEU A 91 -26.26 0.46 -16.19
C LEU A 91 -25.43 0.03 -17.40
N ALA A 92 -25.25 -1.28 -17.63
CA ALA A 92 -24.53 -1.78 -18.79
C ALA A 92 -25.18 -1.35 -20.12
N LYS A 93 -26.53 -1.35 -20.18
CA LYS A 93 -27.26 -0.87 -21.35
C LYS A 93 -27.09 0.64 -21.55
N ALA A 94 -27.06 1.42 -20.48
CA ALA A 94 -26.85 2.87 -20.56
C ALA A 94 -25.43 3.24 -21.00
N ILE A 95 -24.41 2.50 -20.54
CA ILE A 95 -23.00 2.78 -20.88
C ILE A 95 -22.62 2.22 -22.26
N TRP A 96 -23.03 0.99 -22.58
CA TRP A 96 -22.53 0.24 -23.74
C TRP A 96 -23.60 -0.20 -24.74
N GLY A 97 -24.87 0.07 -24.46
CA GLY A 97 -26.00 -0.38 -25.29
C GLY A 97 -26.20 -1.90 -25.27
N VAL A 98 -26.76 -2.43 -26.36
CA VAL A 98 -26.98 -3.87 -26.57
C VAL A 98 -26.32 -4.32 -27.87
N ASP A 99 -25.80 -5.53 -27.91
CA ASP A 99 -25.30 -6.18 -29.12
C ASP A 99 -26.43 -6.57 -30.08
N GLU A 100 -26.07 -7.13 -31.24
CA GLU A 100 -27.01 -7.57 -32.29
C GLU A 100 -28.01 -8.63 -31.81
N ASN A 101 -27.69 -9.34 -30.71
CA ASN A 101 -28.54 -10.36 -30.11
C ASN A 101 -29.32 -9.83 -28.88
N GLY A 102 -29.36 -8.51 -28.68
CA GLY A 102 -30.04 -7.88 -27.55
C GLY A 102 -29.36 -8.11 -26.19
N ARG A 103 -28.12 -8.59 -26.16
CA ARG A 103 -27.34 -8.81 -24.93
C ARG A 103 -26.57 -7.55 -24.58
N THR A 104 -26.35 -7.32 -23.29
CA THR A 104 -25.49 -6.23 -22.81
C THR A 104 -24.38 -6.78 -21.92
N TRP A 105 -23.38 -5.96 -21.63
CA TRP A 105 -22.19 -6.31 -20.86
C TRP A 105 -22.47 -6.28 -19.35
N GLU A 106 -23.55 -6.96 -18.93
CA GLU A 106 -24.13 -6.88 -17.59
C GLU A 106 -23.27 -7.50 -16.49
N HIS A 107 -22.29 -8.36 -16.82
CA HIS A 107 -21.30 -8.82 -15.83
C HIS A 107 -20.17 -7.81 -15.73
N MET A 108 -20.30 -6.89 -14.78
CA MET A 108 -19.48 -5.69 -14.68
C MET A 108 -18.37 -5.86 -13.64
N MET A 109 -17.30 -5.13 -13.89
CA MET A 109 -16.11 -5.02 -13.05
C MET A 109 -15.79 -3.53 -12.89
N ALA A 110 -15.72 -3.07 -11.65
CA ALA A 110 -15.10 -1.79 -11.33
C ALA A 110 -13.59 -1.98 -11.29
N LEU A 111 -12.86 -1.10 -11.95
CA LEU A 111 -11.42 -1.20 -12.14
C LEU A 111 -10.69 -0.09 -11.40
N GLY A 112 -9.51 -0.42 -10.89
CA GLY A 112 -8.59 0.56 -10.31
C GLY A 112 -7.82 1.30 -11.38
N ASP A 113 -6.61 1.76 -11.02
CA ASP A 113 -5.73 2.41 -11.96
C ASP A 113 -5.39 1.49 -13.14
N VAL A 114 -5.36 2.10 -14.33
CA VAL A 114 -5.12 1.41 -15.60
C VAL A 114 -3.71 1.75 -16.04
N ASP A 115 -2.83 0.75 -16.07
CA ASP A 115 -1.49 0.86 -16.63
C ASP A 115 -1.54 0.45 -18.10
N GLU A 116 -1.32 1.39 -19.02
CA GLU A 116 -1.27 1.10 -20.47
C GLU A 116 0.16 0.73 -20.90
N PHE A 117 0.27 -0.31 -21.74
CA PHE A 117 1.55 -0.80 -22.27
C PHE A 117 1.33 -1.49 -23.62
N GLY A 118 2.39 -1.90 -24.31
CA GLY A 118 2.26 -2.57 -25.61
C GLY A 118 3.19 -3.78 -25.71
N VAL A 119 2.66 -4.98 -25.45
CA VAL A 119 3.44 -6.22 -25.52
C VAL A 119 2.77 -7.23 -26.46
N PRO A 120 3.50 -7.88 -27.39
CA PRO A 120 2.95 -8.95 -28.22
C PRO A 120 2.35 -10.08 -27.36
N ALA A 121 1.10 -10.46 -27.61
CA ALA A 121 0.41 -11.44 -26.77
C ALA A 121 0.65 -12.89 -27.20
N GLU A 122 0.89 -13.13 -28.49
CA GLU A 122 1.07 -14.47 -29.07
C GLU A 122 2.09 -15.34 -28.28
N PRO A 123 3.33 -14.87 -28.03
CA PRO A 123 4.32 -15.67 -27.28
C PRO A 123 3.92 -15.95 -25.82
N LEU A 124 3.13 -15.06 -25.23
CA LEU A 124 2.65 -15.19 -23.84
C LEU A 124 1.49 -16.18 -23.75
N LEU A 125 0.56 -16.10 -24.69
CA LEU A 125 -0.62 -16.97 -24.75
C LEU A 125 -0.22 -18.42 -25.04
N GLU A 126 0.70 -18.65 -25.98
CA GLU A 126 1.24 -19.98 -26.28
C GLU A 126 1.86 -20.65 -25.04
N ARG A 127 2.67 -19.90 -24.28
CA ARG A 127 3.31 -20.41 -23.05
C ARG A 127 2.34 -20.69 -21.91
N LEU A 128 1.19 -20.01 -21.89
CA LEU A 128 0.11 -20.26 -20.94
C LEU A 128 -0.80 -21.42 -21.36
N GLY A 129 -0.58 -21.99 -22.56
CA GLY A 129 -1.45 -22.99 -23.17
C GLY A 129 -2.81 -22.42 -23.55
N ILE A 130 -2.90 -21.11 -23.81
CA ILE A 130 -4.14 -20.42 -24.17
C ILE A 130 -4.20 -20.31 -25.69
N PRO A 131 -5.31 -20.73 -26.33
CA PRO A 131 -5.44 -20.65 -27.78
C PRO A 131 -5.30 -19.22 -28.32
N VAL A 132 -4.50 -19.08 -29.40
CA VAL A 132 -4.36 -17.85 -30.17
C VAL A 132 -5.22 -17.94 -31.44
N PRO A 133 -5.97 -16.88 -31.83
CA PRO A 133 -6.11 -15.61 -31.12
C PRO A 133 -6.97 -15.76 -29.87
N LEU A 134 -6.68 -14.99 -28.83
CA LEU A 134 -7.48 -14.98 -27.60
C LEU A 134 -8.93 -14.62 -27.92
N ARG A 135 -9.87 -15.51 -27.57
CA ARG A 135 -11.31 -15.32 -27.79
C ARG A 135 -12.01 -15.16 -26.45
N SER A 136 -12.50 -13.96 -26.19
CA SER A 136 -13.28 -13.63 -24.98
C SER A 136 -12.45 -13.55 -23.68
N LEU A 137 -13.15 -13.56 -22.54
CA LEU A 137 -12.57 -13.48 -21.20
C LEU A 137 -12.07 -14.87 -20.79
N THR A 138 -10.78 -14.97 -20.46
CA THR A 138 -10.13 -16.21 -20.01
C THR A 138 -9.52 -15.97 -18.63
N LEU A 139 -9.71 -16.93 -17.72
CA LEU A 139 -9.15 -16.89 -16.37
C LEU A 139 -7.85 -17.69 -16.33
N VAL A 140 -6.81 -17.09 -15.74
CA VAL A 140 -5.49 -17.71 -15.58
C VAL A 140 -5.24 -17.87 -14.08
N GLY A 141 -4.94 -19.10 -13.65
CA GLY A 141 -4.64 -19.42 -12.25
C GLY A 141 -3.38 -18.73 -11.74
N ALA A 142 -3.33 -18.46 -10.44
CA ALA A 142 -2.21 -17.76 -9.78
C ALA A 142 -0.87 -18.51 -9.90
N ASP A 143 -0.90 -19.85 -10.02
CA ASP A 143 0.24 -20.72 -10.29
C ASP A 143 0.92 -20.43 -11.64
N ARG A 144 0.13 -20.01 -12.64
CA ARG A 144 0.64 -19.67 -13.99
C ARG A 144 1.04 -18.20 -14.12
N ARG A 145 0.71 -17.37 -13.12
CA ARG A 145 1.00 -15.92 -13.08
C ARG A 145 2.49 -15.60 -13.00
N HIS A 146 3.29 -16.39 -12.27
CA HIS A 146 4.73 -16.14 -12.14
C HIS A 146 5.45 -16.11 -13.49
N ARG A 147 5.06 -16.98 -14.43
CA ARG A 147 5.62 -17.02 -15.79
C ARG A 147 5.24 -15.80 -16.64
N PHE A 148 4.17 -15.10 -16.28
CA PHE A 148 3.65 -13.95 -17.00
C PHE A 148 4.34 -12.64 -16.57
N LEU A 149 4.63 -12.48 -15.27
CA LEU A 149 5.26 -11.27 -14.73
C LEU A 149 6.69 -11.05 -15.23
N ASP A 150 7.48 -12.12 -15.38
CA ASP A 150 8.85 -12.05 -15.91
C ASP A 150 8.93 -11.51 -17.35
N MET A 151 7.84 -11.64 -18.10
CA MET A 151 7.84 -11.41 -19.55
C MET A 151 7.22 -10.06 -19.95
N VAL A 152 6.32 -9.50 -19.13
CA VAL A 152 5.72 -8.18 -19.38
C VAL A 152 6.62 -7.05 -18.84
N ASN A 153 7.60 -7.38 -18.01
CA ASN A 153 8.51 -6.40 -17.42
C ASN A 153 9.95 -6.92 -17.27
N PRO A 154 10.79 -6.86 -18.33
CA PRO A 154 12.21 -7.27 -18.26
C PRO A 154 13.02 -6.50 -17.21
N SER A 155 12.50 -5.37 -16.72
CA SER A 155 13.14 -4.52 -15.71
C SER A 155 12.98 -5.00 -14.27
N GLU A 156 12.05 -5.93 -14.00
CA GLU A 156 11.84 -6.50 -12.66
C GLU A 156 12.66 -7.80 -12.46
N SER A 157 12.76 -8.66 -13.46
CA SER A 157 13.60 -9.87 -13.39
C SER A 157 15.11 -9.56 -13.40
N ALA A 158 15.53 -8.46 -14.04
CA ALA A 158 16.91 -7.97 -14.00
C ALA A 158 17.34 -7.40 -12.62
N ARG A 159 16.43 -7.20 -11.68
CA ARG A 159 16.76 -6.81 -10.29
C ARG A 159 17.02 -8.00 -9.37
N ALA A 160 16.59 -9.20 -9.75
CA ALA A 160 16.84 -10.42 -8.97
C ALA A 160 18.20 -11.07 -9.31
N ALA A 161 18.83 -10.68 -10.42
CA ALA A 161 20.14 -11.19 -10.81
C ALA A 161 20.98 -10.10 -11.49
N ARG A 162 21.84 -9.39 -10.72
CA ARG A 162 23.13 -8.96 -11.25
C ARG A 162 24.26 -9.20 -10.23
N PRO A 163 25.43 -9.67 -10.70
CA PRO A 163 26.66 -9.71 -9.94
C PRO A 163 27.21 -8.29 -9.74
N GLU A 164 28.13 -8.14 -8.79
CA GLU A 164 28.75 -6.86 -8.44
C GLU A 164 29.29 -6.10 -9.67
N PRO A 165 29.19 -4.76 -9.71
CA PRO A 165 29.67 -3.99 -10.84
C PRO A 165 31.20 -3.92 -10.82
N SER A 166 31.80 -4.22 -11.97
CA SER A 166 33.18 -3.87 -12.31
C SER A 166 33.40 -2.36 -12.17
N PRO A 167 34.63 -1.91 -11.87
CA PRO A 167 34.94 -0.52 -11.70
C PRO A 167 34.96 0.19 -13.07
N ASP A 168 34.75 1.51 -13.02
CA ASP A 168 34.97 2.48 -14.10
C ASP A 168 33.78 2.76 -15.03
N VAL A 169 32.84 3.61 -14.53
CA VAL A 169 32.39 4.83 -15.25
C VAL A 169 31.96 5.88 -14.20
N GLU A 170 32.60 7.04 -14.20
CA GLU A 170 32.29 8.22 -13.37
C GLU A 170 30.92 8.83 -13.74
N ALA A 171 29.99 8.94 -12.77
CA ALA A 171 28.84 9.89 -12.79
C ALA A 171 28.13 9.95 -11.42
N GLY A 172 27.70 11.16 -11.02
CA GLY A 172 27.23 11.54 -9.68
C GLY A 172 26.21 10.61 -8.99
N THR A 173 26.48 10.34 -7.71
CA THR A 173 25.84 9.30 -6.90
C THR A 173 24.42 9.72 -6.47
N VAL A 174 23.39 9.10 -7.04
CA VAL A 174 22.03 9.13 -6.46
C VAL A 174 22.09 8.43 -5.09
N PRO A 175 21.63 9.06 -3.99
CA PRO A 175 21.60 8.44 -2.68
C PRO A 175 20.82 7.13 -2.73
N ARG A 176 21.44 6.04 -2.29
CA ARG A 176 20.79 4.74 -2.18
C ARG A 176 19.81 4.80 -1.00
N LYS A 177 18.85 3.87 -0.96
CA LYS A 177 17.85 3.75 0.11
C LYS A 177 18.52 3.78 1.50
N GLU A 178 19.66 3.13 1.60
CA GLU A 178 20.47 2.98 2.79
C GLU A 178 21.02 4.32 3.29
N ASP A 179 21.33 5.26 2.40
CA ASP A 179 21.84 6.59 2.74
C ASP A 179 20.75 7.44 3.39
N VAL A 180 19.53 7.39 2.84
CA VAL A 180 18.36 8.07 3.41
C VAL A 180 18.05 7.52 4.81
N LEU A 181 18.00 6.18 4.96
CA LEU A 181 17.75 5.55 6.26
C LEU A 181 18.88 5.81 7.26
N ARG A 182 20.14 5.91 6.81
CA ARG A 182 21.29 6.25 7.66
C ARG A 182 21.18 7.70 8.16
N ALA A 183 20.85 8.65 7.28
CA ALA A 183 20.65 10.04 7.65
C ALA A 183 19.47 10.23 8.62
N LEU A 184 18.36 9.50 8.42
CA LEU A 184 17.24 9.48 9.36
C LEU A 184 17.64 8.89 10.73
N SER A 185 18.45 7.83 10.73
CA SER A 185 18.95 7.22 11.97
C SER A 185 19.88 8.16 12.74
N ALA A 186 20.78 8.84 12.03
CA ALA A 186 21.77 9.76 12.58
C ALA A 186 21.28 11.21 12.70
N LEU A 187 19.95 11.43 12.71
CA LEU A 187 19.34 12.76 12.73
C LEU A 187 19.84 13.57 13.93
N LYS A 188 20.57 14.66 13.66
CA LYS A 188 21.03 15.59 14.70
C LYS A 188 19.89 16.47 15.17
N THR A 189 19.51 16.34 16.44
CA THR A 189 18.48 17.15 17.10
C THR A 189 19.12 18.05 18.16
N HIS A 190 18.47 19.19 18.45
CA HIS A 190 18.90 20.04 19.55
C HIS A 190 18.60 19.31 20.86
N VAL A 191 19.56 19.26 21.78
CA VAL A 191 19.40 18.57 23.06
C VAL A 191 19.30 19.61 24.17
N LYS A 192 18.25 19.53 24.98
CA LYS A 192 18.09 20.35 26.19
C LYS A 192 17.84 19.39 27.36
N ASP A 193 18.55 19.56 28.47
CA ASP A 193 18.40 18.73 29.68
C ASP A 193 18.51 17.21 29.39
N ARG A 194 19.46 16.84 28.52
CA ARG A 194 19.68 15.46 28.01
C ARG A 194 18.49 14.88 27.23
N ARG A 195 17.49 15.69 26.87
CA ARG A 195 16.34 15.30 26.04
C ARG A 195 16.48 15.86 24.62
N PRO A 196 16.56 14.99 23.61
CA PRO A 196 16.51 15.40 22.21
C PRO A 196 15.18 16.10 21.85
N SER A 197 15.25 17.21 21.14
CA SER A 197 14.07 17.90 20.62
C SER A 197 13.32 17.02 19.61
N ARG A 198 11.99 16.97 19.77
CA ARG A 198 11.07 16.22 18.89
C ARG A 198 10.69 16.97 17.61
N HIS A 199 11.11 18.22 17.46
CA HIS A 199 10.63 19.09 16.38
C HIS A 199 11.01 18.57 14.99
N LYS A 200 12.27 18.18 14.80
CA LYS A 200 12.75 17.60 13.54
C LYS A 200 12.05 16.26 13.19
N PRO A 201 12.00 15.25 14.08
CA PRO A 201 11.35 13.99 13.76
C PRO A 201 9.83 14.11 13.52
N ILE A 202 9.11 14.97 14.27
CA ILE A 202 7.68 15.25 14.01
C ILE A 202 7.49 15.85 12.60
N THR A 203 8.32 16.84 12.22
CA THR A 203 8.28 17.43 10.88
C THR A 203 8.56 16.41 9.78
N LEU A 204 9.50 15.48 10.00
CA LEU A 204 9.80 14.43 9.01
C LEU A 204 8.60 13.48 8.82
N LEU A 205 7.90 13.10 9.89
CA LEU A 205 6.68 12.29 9.79
C LEU A 205 5.56 13.03 9.06
N TRP A 206 5.35 14.31 9.36
CA TRP A 206 4.41 15.17 8.62
C TRP A 206 4.72 15.19 7.13
N ALA A 207 5.98 15.40 6.75
CA ALA A 207 6.38 15.42 5.35
C ALA A 207 6.23 14.05 4.67
N ILE A 208 6.47 12.94 5.38
CA ILE A 208 6.20 11.59 4.86
C ILE A 208 4.70 11.38 4.63
N GLY A 209 3.85 11.88 5.54
CA GLY A 209 2.39 11.88 5.41
C GLY A 209 1.92 12.60 4.15
N ARG A 210 2.48 13.78 3.87
CA ARG A 210 2.20 14.51 2.61
C ARG A 210 2.62 13.69 1.39
N LEU A 211 3.84 13.15 1.37
CA LEU A 211 4.31 12.29 0.28
C LEU A 211 3.45 11.04 0.07
N ALA A 212 2.85 10.49 1.13
CA ALA A 212 1.98 9.31 1.06
C ALA A 212 0.57 9.63 0.53
N THR A 213 0.13 10.87 0.65
CA THR A 213 -1.22 11.34 0.28
C THR A 213 -1.24 12.13 -1.04
N GLU A 214 -0.10 12.53 -1.57
CA GLU A 214 0.06 13.12 -2.91
C GLU A 214 -0.60 12.24 -4.00
N ARG A 215 -1.66 12.73 -4.66
CA ARG A 215 -2.33 12.12 -5.82
C ARG A 215 -2.25 13.04 -7.03
N GLY A 216 -2.00 12.49 -8.22
CA GLY A 216 -2.03 13.24 -9.49
C GLY A 216 -0.70 13.89 -9.92
N ARG A 217 -0.78 14.89 -10.82
CA ARG A 217 0.37 15.57 -11.46
C ARG A 217 1.07 16.60 -10.55
N GLU A 218 0.45 17.00 -9.44
CA GLU A 218 1.04 17.94 -8.46
C GLU A 218 1.82 17.19 -7.37
N ARG A 219 3.03 16.78 -7.71
CA ARG A 219 3.99 16.16 -6.77
C ARG A 219 4.83 17.25 -6.10
N ASN A 220 4.22 18.12 -5.29
CA ASN A 220 4.96 19.20 -4.66
C ASN A 220 5.59 18.76 -3.34
N ARG A 221 6.86 18.32 -3.43
CA ARG A 221 7.68 17.91 -2.28
C ARG A 221 7.94 19.06 -1.29
N LEU A 222 7.87 20.31 -1.75
CA LEU A 222 8.17 21.51 -1.00
C LEU A 222 6.87 22.19 -0.59
N VAL A 223 6.86 22.74 0.61
CA VAL A 223 5.70 23.46 1.17
C VAL A 223 6.16 24.85 1.54
N GLU A 224 5.37 25.84 1.12
CA GLU A 224 5.61 27.25 1.43
C GLU A 224 5.52 27.50 2.95
N TRP A 225 6.30 28.45 3.43
CA TRP A 225 6.52 28.72 4.85
C TRP A 225 5.24 28.94 5.65
N GLN A 226 4.25 29.68 5.11
CA GLN A 226 3.00 29.91 5.84
C GLN A 226 2.24 28.59 6.07
N THR A 227 2.03 27.82 5.00
CA THR A 227 1.36 26.52 5.08
C THR A 227 2.14 25.56 5.98
N PHE A 228 3.47 25.52 5.88
CA PHE A 228 4.31 24.71 6.76
C PHE A 228 4.08 25.06 8.22
N ARG A 229 4.09 26.35 8.57
CA ARG A 229 3.92 26.82 9.94
C ARG A 229 2.55 26.47 10.50
N GLU A 230 1.50 26.63 9.69
CA GLU A 230 0.11 26.34 10.06
C GLU A 230 -0.13 24.84 10.29
N GLU A 231 0.49 23.98 9.48
CA GLU A 231 0.34 22.53 9.61
C GLU A 231 1.25 21.92 10.68
N VAL A 232 2.52 22.36 10.76
CA VAL A 232 3.51 21.78 11.68
C VAL A 232 3.40 22.38 13.09
N GLY A 233 3.03 23.65 13.23
CA GLY A 233 2.91 24.32 14.53
C GLY A 233 2.03 23.58 15.54
N PRO A 234 0.80 23.17 15.19
CA PRO A 234 -0.06 22.36 16.06
C PRO A 234 0.58 21.01 16.42
N LEU A 235 1.25 20.33 15.49
CA LEU A 235 1.92 19.06 15.77
C LEU A 235 3.04 19.21 16.80
N LEU A 236 3.81 20.29 16.72
CA LEU A 236 4.88 20.58 17.68
C LEU A 236 4.32 20.93 19.07
N ARG A 237 3.15 21.56 19.13
CA ARG A 237 2.44 21.84 20.40
C ARG A 237 1.97 20.56 21.06
N ASP A 238 1.34 19.67 20.28
CA ASP A 238 0.63 18.51 20.80
C ASP A 238 1.59 17.33 21.10
N PHE A 239 2.64 17.15 20.28
CA PHE A 239 3.56 16.00 20.37
C PHE A 239 4.99 16.38 20.76
N GLY A 240 5.29 17.68 20.87
CA GLY A 240 6.54 18.18 21.44
C GLY A 240 6.65 17.90 22.94
N HIS A 241 7.74 18.31 23.57
CA HIS A 241 7.79 18.31 25.04
C HIS A 241 6.94 19.46 25.60
N PRO A 242 6.21 19.26 26.71
CA PRO A 242 5.35 20.30 27.30
C PRO A 242 6.07 21.64 27.54
N ASP A 243 7.35 21.59 27.93
CA ASP A 243 8.15 22.77 28.27
C ASP A 243 8.87 23.39 27.06
N SER A 244 8.68 22.82 25.85
CA SER A 244 9.31 23.32 24.63
C SER A 244 8.47 24.41 23.98
N ARG A 245 9.15 25.46 23.52
CA ARG A 245 8.52 26.47 22.68
C ARG A 245 8.12 25.87 21.32
N VAL A 246 6.97 26.29 20.80
CA VAL A 246 6.49 25.94 19.47
C VAL A 246 7.21 26.81 18.45
N THR A 247 8.26 26.27 17.82
CA THR A 247 9.12 26.99 16.87
C THR A 247 9.21 26.22 15.54
N PRO A 248 8.23 26.34 14.63
CA PRO A 248 8.26 25.68 13.33
C PRO A 248 9.45 26.10 12.44
N GLU A 249 9.98 27.30 12.65
CA GLU A 249 11.14 27.84 11.92
C GLU A 249 12.40 27.02 12.17
N TYR A 250 12.48 26.39 13.36
CA TYR A 250 13.62 25.56 13.73
C TYR A 250 13.75 24.30 12.85
N PRO A 251 12.76 23.37 12.78
CA PRO A 251 12.86 22.23 11.88
C PRO A 251 12.81 22.64 10.40
N PHE A 252 12.07 23.70 10.03
CA PHE A 252 12.02 24.21 8.65
C PHE A 252 13.43 24.48 8.10
N TRP A 253 14.28 25.14 8.88
CA TRP A 253 15.64 25.49 8.48
C TRP A 253 16.66 24.39 8.78
N HIS A 254 16.69 23.89 10.02
CA HIS A 254 17.79 23.04 10.49
C HIS A 254 17.70 21.59 10.01
N LEU A 255 16.59 21.15 9.41
CA LEU A 255 16.55 19.84 8.75
C LEU A 255 17.52 19.76 7.57
N ARG A 256 17.91 20.87 6.95
CA ARG A 256 18.92 20.90 5.86
C ARG A 256 20.22 20.21 6.22
N SER A 257 20.65 20.34 7.48
CA SER A 257 21.87 19.70 7.99
C SER A 257 21.85 18.17 7.94
N SER A 258 20.69 17.55 7.71
CA SER A 258 20.56 16.10 7.52
C SER A 258 20.90 15.64 6.10
N GLY A 259 20.98 16.55 5.12
CA GLY A 259 21.06 16.20 3.69
C GLY A 259 19.75 15.65 3.10
N LEU A 260 18.68 15.54 3.90
CA LEU A 260 17.38 15.04 3.47
C LEU A 260 16.39 16.14 3.12
N TRP A 261 16.75 17.41 3.32
CA TRP A 261 15.81 18.52 3.35
C TRP A 261 16.33 19.71 2.57
N ASP A 262 15.50 20.20 1.65
CA ASP A 262 15.81 21.38 0.85
C ASP A 262 14.99 22.56 1.36
N VAL A 263 15.58 23.75 1.26
CA VAL A 263 14.90 25.03 1.45
C VAL A 263 15.19 25.87 0.21
N GLU A 264 14.13 26.36 -0.43
CA GLU A 264 14.17 27.18 -1.64
C GLU A 264 13.49 28.53 -1.37
N GLY A 265 13.75 29.52 -2.23
CA GLY A 265 13.15 30.86 -2.13
C GLY A 265 13.82 31.81 -1.14
N ILE A 266 14.91 31.42 -0.47
CA ILE A 266 15.69 32.28 0.43
C ILE A 266 17.18 31.95 0.36
N ASP A 267 18.06 32.93 0.59
CA ASP A 267 19.50 32.69 0.71
C ASP A 267 19.79 31.75 1.89
N THR A 268 20.57 30.71 1.60
CA THR A 268 20.85 29.61 2.50
C THR A 268 22.26 29.60 3.07
N GLN A 269 23.11 30.56 2.68
CA GLN A 269 24.52 30.68 3.09
C GLN A 269 24.74 31.37 4.46
N GLY A 270 23.67 31.81 5.12
CA GLY A 270 23.73 32.54 6.40
C GLY A 270 23.18 31.80 7.63
N THR A 271 23.06 32.53 8.73
CA THR A 271 22.39 32.08 9.97
C THR A 271 20.91 31.79 9.74
N ALA A 272 20.26 31.09 10.69
CA ALA A 272 18.84 30.80 10.62
C ALA A 272 18.01 32.08 10.43
N PRO A 273 17.16 32.17 9.39
CA PRO A 273 16.36 33.35 9.12
C PRO A 273 15.21 33.48 10.13
N THR A 274 14.84 34.71 10.46
CA THR A 274 13.67 35.00 11.28
C THR A 274 12.36 34.63 10.54
N PRO A 275 11.27 34.30 11.24
CA PRO A 275 9.96 34.05 10.63
C PRO A 275 9.50 35.14 9.65
N SER A 276 9.72 36.41 9.97
CA SER A 276 9.35 37.53 9.08
C SER A 276 10.11 37.52 7.74
N ARG A 277 11.40 37.13 7.77
CA ARG A 277 12.21 36.97 6.55
C ARG A 277 11.77 35.77 5.71
N LEU A 278 11.41 34.66 6.35
CA LEU A 278 10.86 33.49 5.65
C LEU A 278 9.54 33.84 4.94
N THR A 279 8.66 34.59 5.61
CA THR A 279 7.42 35.12 5.04
C THR A 279 7.67 36.02 3.84
N ALA A 280 8.52 37.04 3.99
CA ALA A 280 8.78 38.01 2.94
C ALA A 280 9.40 37.37 1.68
N ALA A 281 10.17 36.29 1.86
CA ALA A 281 10.83 35.58 0.78
C ALA A 281 9.95 34.52 0.08
N GLY A 282 8.78 34.18 0.63
CA GLY A 282 7.97 33.06 0.12
C GLY A 282 8.73 31.73 0.19
N ALA A 283 9.57 31.56 1.21
CA ALA A 283 10.47 30.42 1.32
C ALA A 283 9.67 29.11 1.38
N SER A 284 10.16 28.07 0.71
CA SER A 284 9.53 26.74 0.70
C SER A 284 10.51 25.67 1.14
N ALA A 285 10.03 24.64 1.84
CA ALA A 285 10.90 23.57 2.33
C ALA A 285 10.24 22.20 2.31
N GLY A 286 11.06 21.16 2.26
CA GLY A 286 10.58 19.78 2.19
C GLY A 286 11.70 18.77 1.91
N PHE A 287 11.34 17.50 1.71
CA PHE A 287 12.31 16.47 1.41
C PHE A 287 13.08 16.79 0.12
N SER A 288 14.39 16.52 0.12
CA SER A 288 15.21 16.57 -1.09
C SER A 288 14.64 15.67 -2.18
N LYS A 289 14.93 15.97 -3.44
CA LYS A 289 14.38 15.20 -4.58
C LYS A 289 14.68 13.70 -4.44
N ASP A 290 15.87 13.36 -3.96
CA ASP A 290 16.31 11.97 -3.79
C ASP A 290 15.63 11.29 -2.59
N ALA A 291 15.56 11.98 -1.45
CA ALA A 291 14.85 11.47 -0.28
C ALA A 291 13.36 11.23 -0.59
N ALA A 292 12.70 12.19 -1.25
CA ALA A 292 11.30 12.05 -1.66
C ALA A 292 11.10 10.90 -2.66
N ARG A 293 12.05 10.66 -3.57
CA ARG A 293 11.99 9.52 -4.51
C ARG A 293 12.06 8.18 -3.79
N VAL A 294 12.94 8.05 -2.79
CA VAL A 294 13.08 6.85 -1.96
C VAL A 294 11.82 6.64 -1.10
N LEU A 295 11.37 7.67 -0.38
CA LEU A 295 10.27 7.60 0.58
C LEU A 295 8.88 7.40 -0.06
N ARG A 296 8.74 7.57 -1.37
CA ARG A 296 7.53 7.17 -2.09
C ARG A 296 7.40 5.64 -2.23
N ARG A 297 8.48 4.87 -2.08
CA ARG A 297 8.44 3.40 -2.10
C ARG A 297 7.90 2.87 -0.77
N SER A 298 6.97 1.90 -0.81
CA SER A 298 6.23 1.43 0.36
C SER A 298 7.12 0.87 1.47
N LEU A 299 8.12 0.05 1.13
CA LEU A 299 9.07 -0.52 2.10
C LEU A 299 9.96 0.56 2.72
N ALA A 300 10.58 1.41 1.90
CA ALA A 300 11.43 2.49 2.39
C ALA A 300 10.67 3.49 3.28
N ARG A 301 9.40 3.75 2.96
CA ARG A 301 8.51 4.56 3.80
C ARG A 301 8.21 3.89 5.14
N ALA A 302 7.88 2.60 5.12
CA ALA A 302 7.63 1.83 6.34
C ALA A 302 8.86 1.82 7.26
N GLU A 303 10.06 1.56 6.71
CA GLU A 303 11.33 1.59 7.47
C GLU A 303 11.62 2.99 8.02
N ALA A 304 11.38 4.04 7.24
CA ALA A 304 11.60 5.41 7.70
C ALA A 304 10.66 5.78 8.86
N ILE A 305 9.37 5.45 8.75
CA ILE A 305 8.38 5.70 9.82
C ILE A 305 8.75 4.91 11.08
N GLY A 306 8.98 3.59 10.94
CA GLY A 306 9.37 2.73 12.06
C GLY A 306 10.65 3.21 12.76
N LEU A 307 11.65 3.62 11.98
CA LEU A 307 12.91 4.16 12.49
C LEU A 307 12.72 5.49 13.22
N ILE A 308 11.94 6.43 12.66
CA ILE A 308 11.69 7.73 13.29
C ILE A 308 10.94 7.55 14.62
N CYS A 309 9.86 6.74 14.61
CA CYS A 309 9.07 6.49 15.81
C CYS A 309 9.90 5.80 16.90
N SER A 310 10.56 4.69 16.58
CA SER A 310 11.30 3.89 17.57
C SER A 310 12.53 4.62 18.13
N ARG A 311 13.27 5.35 17.30
CA ARG A 311 14.54 5.96 17.70
C ARG A 311 14.42 7.36 18.26
N HIS A 312 13.54 8.17 17.68
CA HIS A 312 13.48 9.60 17.98
C HIS A 312 12.21 10.02 18.74
N LEU A 313 11.19 9.15 18.80
CA LEU A 313 9.91 9.42 19.46
C LEU A 313 9.43 8.24 20.34
N PRO A 314 10.28 7.63 21.20
CA PRO A 314 9.90 6.45 21.97
C PRO A 314 8.77 6.70 22.98
N ASP A 315 8.69 7.92 23.53
CA ASP A 315 7.68 8.30 24.55
C ASP A 315 6.58 9.20 23.98
N VAL A 316 6.21 8.98 22.71
CA VAL A 316 5.09 9.66 22.06
C VAL A 316 4.02 8.62 21.72
N ASP A 317 2.75 8.99 21.88
CA ASP A 317 1.65 8.21 21.35
C ASP A 317 1.75 8.14 19.82
N ARG A 318 2.27 7.00 19.35
CA ARG A 318 2.53 6.73 17.93
C ARG A 318 1.22 6.74 17.13
N GLU A 319 0.14 6.22 17.70
CA GLU A 319 -1.13 6.10 16.98
C GLU A 319 -1.74 7.49 16.75
N ALA A 320 -1.84 8.28 17.82
CA ALA A 320 -2.34 9.65 17.75
C ALA A 320 -1.51 10.54 16.81
N LEU A 321 -0.18 10.42 16.86
CA LEU A 321 0.71 11.17 15.98
C LEU A 321 0.53 10.76 14.51
N LEU A 322 0.56 9.45 14.21
CA LEU A 322 0.43 8.95 12.85
C LEU A 322 -0.94 9.29 12.27
N GLU A 323 -2.02 9.25 13.05
CA GLU A 323 -3.33 9.74 12.61
C GLU A 323 -3.27 11.22 12.22
N ARG A 324 -2.69 12.07 13.07
CA ARG A 324 -2.65 13.51 12.83
C ARG A 324 -1.87 13.90 11.58
N VAL A 325 -0.86 13.12 11.20
CA VAL A 325 -0.06 13.34 9.99
C VAL A 325 -0.55 12.58 8.75
N GLY A 326 -1.69 11.89 8.82
CA GLY A 326 -2.24 11.16 7.68
C GLY A 326 -1.52 9.83 7.38
N LEU A 327 -0.88 9.24 8.39
CA LEU A 327 -0.17 7.97 8.35
C LEU A 327 -0.82 6.90 9.25
N SER A 328 -2.09 7.05 9.63
CA SER A 328 -2.77 6.15 10.59
C SER A 328 -2.67 4.67 10.24
N GLY A 329 -2.72 4.30 8.95
CA GLY A 329 -2.55 2.91 8.54
C GLY A 329 -1.12 2.35 8.69
N TYR A 330 -0.16 3.12 9.20
CA TYR A 330 1.17 2.65 9.64
C TYR A 330 1.27 2.42 11.16
N ALA A 331 0.17 2.60 11.90
CA ALA A 331 0.11 2.35 13.33
C ALA A 331 0.08 0.84 13.66
N SER A 332 -0.50 0.02 12.79
CA SER A 332 -0.54 -1.45 12.90
C SER A 332 0.06 -2.11 11.66
N ALA A 333 0.36 -3.41 11.73
CA ALA A 333 0.74 -4.23 10.57
C ALA A 333 -0.45 -4.69 9.73
N SER A 334 -1.66 -4.66 10.30
CA SER A 334 -2.90 -5.14 9.66
C SER A 334 -3.36 -4.22 8.51
N GLY A 335 -2.99 -2.94 8.56
CA GLY A 335 -3.22 -1.98 7.46
C GLY A 335 -4.66 -1.48 7.31
N ASP A 336 -5.37 -1.26 8.41
CA ASP A 336 -6.69 -0.63 8.38
C ASP A 336 -6.58 0.84 8.80
N LEU A 337 -7.27 1.74 8.07
CA LEU A 337 -7.54 3.07 8.59
C LEU A 337 -8.43 2.92 9.84
N PRO A 338 -8.07 3.49 11.00
CA PRO A 338 -8.98 3.55 12.13
C PRO A 338 -10.22 4.32 11.68
N GLY A 339 -11.32 3.60 11.51
CA GLY A 339 -12.62 4.22 11.39
C GLY A 339 -12.93 4.86 12.74
N ARG A 340 -12.78 6.19 12.82
CA ARG A 340 -13.21 7.08 13.91
C ARG A 340 -14.07 6.36 14.96
N GLU A 341 -13.49 6.10 16.13
CA GLU A 341 -14.28 5.72 17.30
C GLU A 341 -15.05 6.93 17.80
N GLY A 342 -16.37 6.78 17.90
CA GLY A 342 -17.28 7.83 18.33
C GLY A 342 -18.65 7.26 18.63
N SER A 343 -18.84 6.87 19.89
CA SER A 343 -20.10 6.66 20.61
C SER A 343 -21.08 5.58 20.12
N ALA A 344 -21.57 4.83 21.11
CA ALA A 344 -22.45 3.69 20.99
C ALA A 344 -23.77 4.01 20.25
N THR A 345 -23.81 3.71 18.96
CA THR A 345 -25.03 3.27 18.26
C THR A 345 -24.64 2.13 17.34
N ARG A 346 -25.34 0.99 17.45
CA ARG A 346 -25.13 -0.20 16.62
C ARG A 346 -25.57 0.10 15.19
N ARG A 347 -24.76 0.85 14.43
CA ARG A 347 -24.92 1.01 12.98
C ARG A 347 -24.27 -0.19 12.31
N LEU A 348 -24.96 -0.79 11.34
CA LEU A 348 -24.37 -1.72 10.38
C LEU A 348 -23.17 -1.03 9.72
N ARG A 349 -21.97 -1.35 10.18
CA ARG A 349 -20.71 -0.95 9.55
C ARG A 349 -20.49 -1.87 8.35
N THR A 350 -20.69 -1.36 7.14
CA THR A 350 -20.02 -1.88 5.95
C THR A 350 -18.55 -1.48 6.02
N SER A 351 -17.77 -2.19 6.84
CA SER A 351 -16.31 -2.14 6.72
C SER A 351 -15.95 -2.78 5.38
N PHE A 352 -15.39 -2.01 4.45
CA PHE A 352 -14.70 -2.56 3.27
C PHE A 352 -13.45 -3.29 3.75
N ARG A 353 -13.63 -4.49 4.32
CA ARG A 353 -12.53 -5.41 4.58
C ARG A 353 -12.09 -5.95 3.22
N PRO A 354 -10.79 -5.95 2.91
CA PRO A 354 -10.26 -6.71 1.78
C PRO A 354 -10.82 -8.14 1.83
N ASP A 355 -11.30 -8.65 0.70
CA ASP A 355 -11.82 -10.02 0.59
C ASP A 355 -10.68 -10.99 0.91
N ARG A 356 -10.72 -11.62 2.09
CA ARG A 356 -9.76 -12.62 2.55
C ARG A 356 -10.25 -13.97 2.06
N ASP A 357 -9.44 -14.70 1.29
CA ASP A 357 -9.76 -16.05 0.85
C ASP A 357 -9.83 -16.97 2.07
N SER A 358 -11.06 -17.28 2.47
CA SER A 358 -11.35 -18.12 3.64
C SER A 358 -10.70 -19.51 3.52
N ARG A 359 -10.42 -20.00 2.30
CA ARG A 359 -9.73 -21.27 2.10
C ARG A 359 -8.26 -21.20 2.46
N LEU A 360 -7.58 -20.09 2.19
CA LEU A 360 -6.19 -19.90 2.62
C LEU A 360 -6.10 -19.81 4.14
N VAL A 361 -7.06 -19.09 4.74
CA VAL A 361 -7.21 -18.96 6.20
C VAL A 361 -7.46 -20.32 6.85
N GLU A 362 -8.36 -21.13 6.31
CA GLU A 362 -8.63 -22.48 6.84
C GLU A 362 -7.42 -23.39 6.63
N ARG A 363 -6.85 -23.41 5.42
CA ARG A 363 -5.66 -24.20 5.08
C ARG A 363 -4.47 -23.91 5.99
N ILE A 364 -4.17 -22.64 6.31
CA ILE A 364 -3.03 -22.33 7.20
C ILE A 364 -3.30 -22.78 8.63
N LYS A 365 -4.56 -22.70 9.11
CA LYS A 365 -4.92 -23.16 10.44
C LYS A 365 -4.84 -24.68 10.56
N GLU A 366 -5.34 -25.40 9.56
CA GLU A 366 -5.26 -26.86 9.48
C GLU A 366 -3.82 -27.36 9.35
N MET A 367 -2.99 -26.70 8.52
CA MET A 367 -1.57 -27.04 8.33
C MET A 367 -0.77 -27.02 9.64
N TYR A 368 -1.15 -26.15 10.57
CA TYR A 368 -0.53 -26.09 11.91
C TYR A 368 -1.37 -26.76 12.99
N ALA A 369 -2.43 -27.51 12.63
CA ALA A 369 -3.36 -28.13 13.56
C ALA A 369 -3.89 -27.16 14.65
N HIS A 370 -4.11 -25.91 14.26
CA HIS A 370 -4.46 -24.77 15.12
C HIS A 370 -3.44 -24.43 16.22
N ALA A 371 -2.20 -24.92 16.12
CA ALA A 371 -1.11 -24.50 17.01
C ALA A 371 -0.55 -23.14 16.58
N CYS A 372 -0.27 -22.28 17.55
CA CYS A 372 0.39 -21.01 17.32
C CYS A 372 1.83 -21.23 16.83
N GLN A 373 2.22 -20.60 15.72
CA GLN A 373 3.59 -20.65 15.22
C GLN A 373 4.62 -20.00 16.15
N VAL A 374 4.21 -19.07 17.02
CA VAL A 374 5.10 -18.43 18.00
C VAL A 374 5.28 -19.33 19.22
N CYS A 375 4.28 -19.41 20.10
CA CYS A 375 4.39 -20.15 21.35
C CYS A 375 4.06 -21.65 21.26
N GLY A 376 3.35 -22.11 20.23
CA GLY A 376 2.93 -23.52 20.09
C GLY A 376 1.65 -23.89 20.82
N SER A 377 1.06 -22.97 21.59
CA SER A 377 -0.20 -23.24 22.28
C SER A 377 -1.33 -23.51 21.28
N ARG A 378 -2.24 -24.42 21.66
CA ARG A 378 -3.51 -24.64 20.96
C ARG A 378 -4.62 -24.21 21.91
N VAL A 379 -5.44 -23.24 21.50
CA VAL A 379 -6.52 -22.74 22.35
C VAL A 379 -7.70 -23.70 22.19
N GLU A 380 -8.03 -24.48 23.22
CA GLU A 380 -9.14 -25.43 23.15
C GLU A 380 -10.49 -24.71 23.09
N THR A 381 -11.42 -25.30 22.36
CA THR A 381 -12.83 -24.90 22.29
C THR A 381 -13.69 -26.15 22.44
N MET A 382 -14.99 -25.99 22.66
CA MET A 382 -15.92 -27.10 22.89
C MET A 382 -15.87 -28.21 21.82
N TYR A 383 -15.50 -27.88 20.58
CA TYR A 383 -15.55 -28.81 19.45
C TYR A 383 -14.26 -28.86 18.62
N SER A 384 -13.27 -28.02 18.90
CA SER A 384 -12.02 -27.93 18.13
C SER A 384 -10.99 -27.06 18.87
N HIS A 385 -10.07 -26.43 18.15
CA HIS A 385 -9.13 -25.45 18.65
C HIS A 385 -9.28 -24.13 17.90
N TYR A 386 -9.00 -23.03 18.58
CA TYR A 386 -9.06 -21.69 18.03
C TYR A 386 -7.66 -21.20 17.67
N SER A 387 -7.56 -20.63 16.47
CA SER A 387 -6.39 -19.91 16.00
C SER A 387 -6.82 -18.84 15.00
N GLU A 388 -5.95 -17.87 14.79
CA GLU A 388 -6.15 -16.74 13.89
C GLU A 388 -5.11 -16.78 12.77
N ALA A 389 -5.56 -16.49 11.55
CA ALA A 389 -4.66 -16.33 10.42
C ALA A 389 -4.28 -14.85 10.33
N ALA A 390 -3.01 -14.55 10.57
CA ALA A 390 -2.46 -13.21 10.56
C ALA A 390 -1.70 -12.97 9.25
N HIS A 391 -2.02 -11.89 8.54
CA HIS A 391 -1.23 -11.47 7.39
C HIS A 391 0.07 -10.83 7.87
N ILE A 392 1.22 -11.30 7.39
CA ILE A 392 2.52 -10.75 7.75
C ILE A 392 2.62 -9.29 7.29
N ARG A 393 2.23 -9.05 6.04
CA ARG A 393 1.98 -7.72 5.46
C ARG A 393 0.48 -7.56 5.24
N GLY A 394 -0.15 -6.64 5.99
CA GLY A 394 -1.60 -6.41 5.93
C GLY A 394 -2.14 -6.17 4.51
N LEU A 395 -3.34 -6.68 4.24
CA LEU A 395 -3.99 -6.57 2.92
C LEU A 395 -4.48 -5.15 2.61
N GLY A 396 -4.89 -4.42 3.66
CA GLY A 396 -5.44 -3.08 3.53
C GLY A 396 -4.39 -2.03 3.17
N GLY A 397 -4.85 -0.87 2.71
CA GLY A 397 -3.99 0.29 2.50
C GLY A 397 -3.52 0.83 3.85
N PRO A 398 -2.23 1.16 4.04
CA PRO A 398 -1.22 1.45 3.01
C PRO A 398 -0.28 0.27 2.68
N HIS A 399 -0.44 -0.89 3.32
CA HIS A 399 0.49 -2.00 3.18
C HIS A 399 0.29 -2.76 1.87
N LEU A 400 -0.96 -2.98 1.45
CA LEU A 400 -1.30 -3.62 0.18
C LEU A 400 -0.58 -4.97 -0.01
N GLY A 401 -0.52 -5.78 1.06
CA GLY A 401 0.00 -7.14 1.01
C GLY A 401 -0.87 -8.06 0.15
N PRO A 402 -0.28 -9.09 -0.47
CA PRO A 402 -1.04 -10.08 -1.23
C PRO A 402 -1.77 -11.05 -0.29
N ASP A 403 -2.95 -11.50 -0.71
CA ASP A 403 -3.67 -12.54 0.01
C ASP A 403 -3.22 -13.93 -0.47
N GLN A 404 -2.13 -14.42 0.14
CA GLN A 404 -1.42 -15.64 -0.26
C GLN A 404 -0.90 -16.37 0.98
N LEU A 405 -0.74 -17.70 0.86
CA LEU A 405 -0.26 -18.53 1.97
C LEU A 405 1.11 -18.09 2.50
N SER A 406 2.01 -17.65 1.61
CA SER A 406 3.35 -17.16 1.97
C SER A 406 3.36 -15.86 2.79
N ASN A 407 2.23 -15.17 2.85
CA ASN A 407 1.99 -13.95 3.63
C ASN A 407 1.13 -14.22 4.87
N LEU A 408 0.93 -15.47 5.27
CA LEU A 408 0.08 -15.83 6.41
C LEU A 408 0.89 -16.48 7.54
N LEU A 409 0.41 -16.30 8.77
CA LEU A 409 0.83 -17.04 9.95
C LEU A 409 -0.40 -17.59 10.67
N CYS A 410 -0.30 -18.79 11.24
CA CYS A 410 -1.26 -19.32 12.20
C CYS A 410 -0.82 -18.93 13.61
N LEU A 411 -1.56 -18.04 14.27
CA LEU A 411 -1.25 -17.48 15.58
C LEU A 411 -2.37 -17.73 16.60
N CYS A 412 -2.03 -17.73 17.88
CA CYS A 412 -3.04 -17.60 18.94
C CYS A 412 -3.44 -16.13 19.09
N PRO A 413 -4.56 -15.83 19.79
CA PRO A 413 -5.10 -14.47 19.85
C PRO A 413 -4.13 -13.45 20.46
N ASN A 414 -3.36 -13.87 21.46
CA ASN A 414 -2.37 -12.99 22.09
C ASN A 414 -1.26 -12.61 21.11
N HIS A 415 -0.61 -13.60 20.48
CA HIS A 415 0.49 -13.33 19.56
C HIS A 415 0.03 -12.68 18.26
N HIS A 416 -1.20 -12.92 17.81
CA HIS A 416 -1.76 -12.17 16.69
C HIS A 416 -1.87 -10.68 17.02
N VAL A 417 -2.44 -10.34 18.18
CA VAL A 417 -2.53 -8.94 18.65
C VAL A 417 -1.14 -8.34 18.85
N GLU A 418 -0.20 -9.05 19.48
CA GLU A 418 1.18 -8.55 19.67
C GLU A 418 1.90 -8.33 18.34
N PHE A 419 1.69 -9.21 17.36
CA PHE A 419 2.29 -9.10 16.03
C PHE A 419 1.69 -7.94 15.24
N ASP A 420 0.35 -7.81 15.23
CA ASP A 420 -0.36 -6.72 14.54
C ASP A 420 -0.06 -5.35 15.15
N ARG A 421 0.14 -5.29 16.47
CA ARG A 421 0.53 -4.08 17.21
C ARG A 421 2.04 -3.88 17.30
N LEU A 422 2.84 -4.60 16.51
CA LEU A 422 4.29 -4.40 16.39
C LEU A 422 5.07 -4.60 17.71
N ALA A 423 4.49 -5.32 18.67
CA ALA A 423 5.11 -5.65 19.96
C ALA A 423 6.13 -6.79 19.83
N ILE A 424 5.96 -7.67 18.84
CA ILE A 424 6.92 -8.70 18.45
C ILE A 424 7.21 -8.62 16.96
N TYR A 425 8.35 -9.14 16.53
CA TYR A 425 8.72 -9.30 15.11
C TYR A 425 9.48 -10.60 14.90
N ILE A 426 9.49 -11.08 13.65
CA ILE A 426 10.27 -12.25 13.22
C ILE A 426 11.57 -11.74 12.60
N ASP A 427 12.71 -12.27 13.05
CA ASP A 427 14.05 -11.92 12.58
C ASP A 427 14.54 -12.85 11.45
N GLU A 428 15.71 -12.56 10.88
CA GLU A 428 16.30 -13.26 9.73
C GLU A 428 16.54 -14.76 9.98
N ASP A 429 16.84 -15.12 11.22
CA ASP A 429 17.05 -16.48 11.71
C ASP A 429 15.75 -17.17 12.16
N TRP A 430 14.60 -16.56 11.87
CA TRP A 430 13.26 -17.00 12.28
C TRP A 430 13.04 -16.99 13.80
N THR A 431 13.86 -16.27 14.56
CA THR A 431 13.55 -15.98 15.96
C THR A 431 12.43 -14.95 16.06
N VAL A 432 11.59 -15.09 17.08
CA VAL A 432 10.57 -14.09 17.43
C VAL A 432 11.11 -13.28 18.60
N ARG A 433 11.21 -11.96 18.39
CA ARG A 433 11.82 -11.03 19.33
C ARG A 433 10.81 -10.02 19.84
N ARG A 434 10.93 -9.65 21.11
CA ARG A 434 10.18 -8.51 21.67
C ARG A 434 10.73 -7.21 21.12
N ASN A 435 9.85 -6.37 20.58
CA ASN A 435 10.27 -5.14 19.94
C ASN A 435 10.79 -4.08 20.93
N SER A 436 10.29 -4.04 22.17
CA SER A 436 10.78 -3.07 23.17
C SER A 436 12.18 -3.38 23.69
N THR A 437 12.55 -4.65 23.84
CA THR A 437 13.82 -5.08 24.48
C THR A 437 14.82 -5.69 23.51
N GLY A 438 14.37 -6.20 22.35
CA GLY A 438 15.18 -6.99 21.43
C GLY A 438 15.44 -8.44 21.88
N ALA A 439 14.91 -8.84 23.04
CA ALA A 439 15.07 -10.18 23.58
C ALA A 439 14.43 -11.23 22.66
N VAL A 440 15.13 -12.35 22.48
CA VAL A 440 14.57 -13.55 21.82
C VAL A 440 13.61 -14.19 22.80
N GLU A 441 12.36 -14.38 22.39
CA GLU A 441 11.33 -15.04 23.22
C GLU A 441 10.98 -16.43 22.72
N TYR A 442 10.95 -16.60 21.40
CA TYR A 442 10.58 -17.88 20.78
C TYR A 442 11.40 -18.13 19.51
N GLN A 443 11.47 -19.39 19.11
CA GLN A 443 11.78 -19.76 17.73
C GLN A 443 10.47 -19.95 16.97
N LEU A 444 10.32 -19.31 15.80
CA LEU A 444 9.12 -19.48 14.98
C LEU A 444 9.02 -20.95 14.52
N LYS A 445 7.91 -21.60 14.85
CA LYS A 445 7.58 -22.94 14.38
C LYS A 445 7.16 -22.86 12.92
N ARG A 446 7.85 -23.63 12.08
CA ARG A 446 7.64 -23.66 10.63
C ARG A 446 7.30 -25.09 10.21
N HIS A 447 6.37 -25.20 9.28
CA HIS A 447 5.98 -26.42 8.60
C HIS A 447 6.71 -26.53 7.26
N ALA A 448 7.13 -27.73 6.86
CA ALA A 448 7.94 -27.95 5.65
C ALA A 448 7.25 -27.44 4.36
N GLU A 449 5.93 -27.58 4.29
CA GLU A 449 5.12 -27.12 3.14
C GLU A 449 4.71 -25.63 3.24
N HIS A 450 4.98 -24.97 4.37
CA HIS A 450 4.67 -23.56 4.56
C HIS A 450 5.86 -22.69 4.17
N VAL A 451 5.92 -22.28 2.90
CA VAL A 451 6.95 -21.37 2.41
C VAL A 451 6.56 -19.93 2.74
N ILE A 452 7.07 -19.41 3.86
CA ILE A 452 6.90 -18.01 4.26
C ILE A 452 7.86 -17.14 3.44
N GLU A 453 7.34 -16.10 2.79
CA GLU A 453 8.14 -15.21 1.97
C GLU A 453 8.87 -14.17 2.84
N GLN A 454 10.20 -14.16 2.79
CA GLN A 454 11.02 -13.26 3.61
C GLN A 454 10.73 -11.78 3.34
N ASP A 455 10.26 -11.41 2.16
CA ASP A 455 9.94 -10.02 1.84
C ASP A 455 8.79 -9.47 2.69
N HIS A 456 7.83 -10.31 3.07
CA HIS A 456 6.76 -9.93 3.98
C HIS A 456 7.28 -9.78 5.42
N VAL A 457 8.12 -10.71 5.86
CA VAL A 457 8.75 -10.66 7.19
C VAL A 457 9.62 -9.42 7.32
N ARG A 458 10.46 -9.13 6.32
CA ARG A 458 11.28 -7.92 6.24
C ARG A 458 10.42 -6.65 6.27
N TYR A 459 9.29 -6.64 5.56
CA TYR A 459 8.37 -5.51 5.59
C TYR A 459 7.74 -5.29 6.97
N HIS A 460 7.34 -6.35 7.66
CA HIS A 460 6.82 -6.26 9.03
C HIS A 460 7.90 -5.78 10.01
N ARG A 461 9.09 -6.38 9.97
CA ARG A 461 10.26 -6.01 10.77
C ARG A 461 10.63 -4.53 10.60
N ALA A 462 10.52 -4.02 9.38
CA ALA A 462 10.67 -2.60 9.08
C ALA A 462 9.66 -1.68 9.80
N LEU A 463 8.38 -2.08 9.89
CA LEU A 463 7.36 -1.32 10.65
C LEU A 463 7.67 -1.26 12.15
N CYS A 464 8.36 -2.29 12.65
CA CYS A 464 8.87 -2.35 14.02
C CYS A 464 10.12 -1.47 14.25
N GLY A 465 10.67 -0.85 13.21
CA GLY A 465 11.91 -0.06 13.29
C GLY A 465 13.18 -0.92 13.34
N ARG A 466 13.07 -2.19 12.92
CA ARG A 466 14.16 -3.17 12.91
C ARG A 466 14.58 -3.42 11.46
N ARG A 467 15.87 -3.70 11.23
CA ARG A 467 16.43 -3.89 9.89
C ARG A 467 16.47 -5.35 9.52
#